data_AF-A0A519UJ41-F1
#
_entry.id   AF-A0A519UJ41-F1
#
_cell.length_a   1.000
_cell.length_b   1.000
_cell.length_c   1.000
_cell.angle_alpha   90.00
_cell.angle_beta   90.00
_cell.angle_gamma   90.00
#
_symmetry.space_group_name_H-M   'P 1'
#
loop_
_entity.id
_entity.type
_entity.pdbx_description
1 polymer ?
#
loop_
_entity_poly.entity_id
_entity_poly.type
_entity_poly.pdbx_seq_one_letter_code
_entity_poly.pdbx_strand_id
1 'polypeptide(L)'
;MYAMVGPDNEKHWARVDYTRIQPERSFESKDSFCDENGQQDHSMPSMNWNNQFTTAAEGTQVHIIISFEQEAHFQAILKMGFEEGFTAGLSNLDEVLATARV
;
A
#
# COMPACT_ATOMS: atom_id res chain seq x y z
N MET A 1 -5.90 10.01 1.10
CA MET A 1 -5.96 9.63 2.53
C MET A 1 -7.03 8.57 2.69
N TYR A 2 -6.79 7.58 3.53
CA TYR A 2 -7.72 6.50 3.84
C TYR A 2 -7.54 6.08 5.30
N ALA A 3 -8.52 5.35 5.84
CA ALA A 3 -8.42 4.72 7.14
C ALA A 3 -8.47 3.21 6.96
N MET A 4 -7.47 2.52 7.52
CA MET A 4 -7.51 1.08 7.72
C MET A 4 -8.32 0.83 8.99
N VAL A 5 -9.47 0.16 8.84
CA VAL A 5 -10.38 -0.14 9.96
C VAL A 5 -10.23 -1.60 10.33
N GLY A 6 -9.74 -1.86 11.54
CA GLY A 6 -9.59 -3.19 12.09
C GLY A 6 -10.93 -3.82 12.52
N PRO A 7 -10.94 -5.12 12.84
CA PRO A 7 -12.15 -5.84 13.27
C PRO A 7 -12.84 -5.23 14.51
N ASP A 8 -12.05 -4.67 15.43
CA ASP A 8 -12.54 -4.01 16.65
C ASP A 8 -12.89 -2.52 16.43
N ASN A 9 -13.03 -2.09 15.17
CA ASN A 9 -13.31 -0.71 14.76
C ASN A 9 -12.20 0.30 15.12
N GLU A 10 -10.99 -0.20 15.43
CA GLU A 10 -9.76 0.60 15.52
C GLU A 10 -9.42 1.18 14.14
N LYS A 11 -9.01 2.46 14.10
CA LYS A 11 -8.68 3.16 12.86
C LYS A 11 -7.22 3.57 12.84
N HIS A 12 -6.52 3.14 11.79
CA HIS A 12 -5.21 3.65 11.45
C HIS A 12 -5.31 4.50 10.19
N TRP A 13 -5.01 5.78 10.31
CA TRP A 13 -5.07 6.71 9.18
C TRP A 13 -3.76 6.69 8.40
N ALA A 14 -3.88 6.64 7.08
CA ALA A 14 -2.76 6.63 6.17
C ALA A 14 -2.97 7.61 5.00
N ARG A 15 -1.86 8.13 4.53
CA ARG A 15 -1.78 9.05 3.40
C ARG A 15 -0.78 8.52 2.38
N VAL A 16 -1.23 8.49 1.14
CA VAL A 16 -0.41 8.15 -0.02
C VAL A 16 -0.24 9.41 -0.85
N ASP A 17 1.00 9.83 -1.01
CA ASP A 17 1.40 10.93 -1.90
C ASP A 17 2.04 10.33 -3.17
N TYR A 18 1.37 10.47 -4.30
CA TYR A 18 1.90 10.03 -5.59
C TYR A 18 3.03 10.95 -6.05
N THR A 19 4.19 10.37 -6.36
CA THR A 19 5.38 11.12 -6.80
C THR A 19 5.59 11.02 -8.31
N ARG A 20 5.12 9.94 -8.93
CA ARG A 20 5.19 9.74 -10.38
C ARG A 20 4.07 8.82 -10.86
N ILE A 21 3.49 9.14 -12.00
CA ILE A 21 2.47 8.32 -12.65
C ILE A 21 2.85 8.14 -14.11
N GLN A 22 2.94 6.89 -14.55
CA GLN A 22 2.99 6.51 -15.95
C GLN A 22 1.73 5.69 -16.26
N PRO A 23 0.76 6.26 -17.01
CA PRO A 23 -0.48 5.57 -17.31
C PRO A 23 -0.24 4.16 -17.84
N GLU A 24 -0.97 3.19 -17.28
CA GLU A 24 -0.96 1.77 -17.67
C GLU A 24 0.38 1.03 -17.51
N ARG A 25 1.42 1.68 -16.95
CA ARG A 25 2.76 1.10 -16.83
C ARG A 25 3.26 1.05 -15.40
N SER A 26 3.20 2.16 -14.69
CA SER A 26 3.69 2.22 -13.32
C SER A 26 3.22 3.45 -12.56
N PHE A 27 3.32 3.38 -11.23
CA PHE A 27 3.29 4.56 -10.38
C PHE A 27 4.25 4.40 -9.21
N GLU A 28 4.76 5.55 -8.76
CA GLU A 28 5.58 5.68 -7.58
C GLU A 28 4.84 6.54 -6.56
N SER A 29 4.95 6.18 -5.29
CA SER A 29 4.27 6.90 -4.21
C SER A 29 4.98 6.75 -2.88
N LYS A 30 4.72 7.68 -1.96
CA LYS A 30 5.12 7.60 -0.56
C LYS A 30 3.88 7.35 0.29
N ASP A 31 3.86 6.23 1.00
CA ASP A 31 2.84 5.90 2.00
C ASP A 31 3.37 6.30 3.38
N SER A 32 2.55 6.97 4.18
CA SER A 32 2.87 7.41 5.53
C SER A 32 1.65 7.35 6.43
N PHE A 33 1.86 6.98 7.68
CA PHE A 33 0.85 7.12 8.73
C PHE A 33 0.58 8.61 8.99
N CYS A 34 -0.66 8.90 9.31
CA CYS A 34 -1.11 10.25 9.62
C CYS A 34 -2.20 10.21 10.70
N ASP A 35 -2.63 11.38 11.15
CA ASP A 35 -3.85 11.53 11.94
C ASP A 35 -5.10 11.63 11.05
N GLU A 36 -6.27 11.82 11.66
CA GLU A 36 -7.55 11.99 10.96
C GLU A 36 -7.62 13.26 10.08
N ASN A 37 -6.72 14.21 10.28
CA ASN A 37 -6.61 15.44 9.50
C ASN A 37 -5.59 15.30 8.35
N GLY A 38 -4.95 14.15 8.22
CA GLY A 38 -3.92 13.89 7.20
C GLY A 38 -2.57 14.52 7.52
N GLN A 39 -2.34 14.94 8.77
CA GLN A 39 -1.03 15.38 9.25
C GLN A 39 -0.16 14.16 9.50
N GLN A 40 1.00 14.12 8.83
CA GLN A 40 1.91 12.98 8.89
C GLN A 40 2.43 12.76 10.30
N ASP A 41 2.44 11.51 10.74
CA ASP A 41 3.11 11.10 11.97
C ASP A 41 4.57 10.78 11.65
N HIS A 42 5.48 11.70 12.02
CA HIS A 42 6.91 11.53 11.80
C HIS A 42 7.58 10.54 12.77
N SER A 43 6.86 10.06 13.79
CA SER A 43 7.36 9.00 14.68
C SER A 43 7.20 7.61 14.05
N MET A 44 6.32 7.50 13.04
CA MET A 44 6.02 6.27 12.34
C MET A 44 6.82 6.16 11.02
N PRO A 45 7.18 4.93 10.60
CA PRO A 45 7.90 4.73 9.36
C PRO A 45 7.06 5.08 8.14
N SER A 46 7.68 5.71 7.15
CA SER A 46 7.12 5.87 5.80
C SER A 46 7.69 4.85 4.83
N MET A 47 6.91 4.50 3.81
CA MET A 47 7.24 3.51 2.79
C MET A 47 7.27 4.15 1.41
N ASN A 48 8.30 3.87 0.62
CA ASN A 48 8.35 4.27 -0.79
C ASN A 48 7.95 3.08 -1.66
N TRP A 49 6.85 3.23 -2.39
CA TRP A 49 6.25 2.21 -3.23
C TRP A 49 6.56 2.47 -4.70
N ASN A 50 6.96 1.43 -5.42
CA ASN A 50 7.07 1.39 -6.86
C ASN A 50 6.24 0.21 -7.38
N ASN A 51 5.18 0.50 -8.13
CA ASN A 51 4.25 -0.48 -8.65
C ASN A 51 4.39 -0.50 -10.17
N GLN A 52 4.69 -1.67 -10.74
CA GLN A 52 4.90 -1.85 -12.16
C GLN A 52 3.93 -2.89 -12.69
N PHE A 53 3.31 -2.60 -13.81
CA PHE A 53 2.34 -3.45 -14.48
C PHE A 53 2.95 -3.95 -15.78
N THR A 54 2.97 -5.28 -15.94
CA THR A 54 3.44 -5.94 -17.15
C THR A 54 2.39 -6.91 -17.68
N THR A 55 2.26 -6.98 -19.00
CA THR A 55 1.41 -7.98 -19.63
C THR A 55 1.99 -9.38 -19.37
N ALA A 56 1.14 -10.29 -18.89
CA ALA A 56 1.46 -11.70 -18.75
C ALA A 56 0.68 -12.53 -19.79
N ALA A 57 1.00 -13.82 -19.91
CA ALA A 57 0.27 -14.73 -20.81
C ALA A 57 -1.23 -14.77 -20.49
N GLU A 58 -1.57 -14.69 -19.20
CA GLU A 58 -2.93 -14.54 -18.69
C GLU A 58 -2.97 -13.31 -17.78
N GLY A 59 -3.63 -12.23 -18.22
CA GLY A 59 -3.83 -11.02 -17.43
C GLY A 59 -2.59 -10.12 -17.28
N THR A 60 -2.45 -9.54 -16.10
CA THR A 60 -1.41 -8.55 -15.77
C THR A 60 -0.61 -9.04 -14.57
N GLN A 61 0.71 -9.07 -14.69
CA GLN A 61 1.60 -9.23 -13.57
C GLN A 61 1.89 -7.86 -12.96
N VAL A 62 1.73 -7.74 -11.65
CA VAL A 62 2.06 -6.53 -10.89
C VAL A 62 3.30 -6.81 -10.05
N HIS A 63 4.36 -6.04 -10.26
CA HIS A 63 5.57 -6.09 -9.45
C HIS A 63 5.61 -4.88 -8.51
N ILE A 64 5.60 -5.14 -7.21
CA ILE A 64 5.51 -4.13 -6.16
C ILE A 64 6.81 -4.16 -5.36
N ILE A 65 7.55 -3.06 -5.39
CA ILE A 65 8.77 -2.87 -4.60
C ILE A 65 8.48 -1.81 -3.56
N ILE A 66 8.64 -2.18 -2.29
CA ILE A 66 8.50 -1.28 -1.15
C ILE A 66 9.88 -1.11 -0.52
N SER A 67 10.34 0.14 -0.41
CA SER A 67 11.64 0.47 0.17
C SER A 67 11.50 1.42 1.35
N PHE A 68 12.47 1.31 2.26
CA PHE A 68 12.51 2.02 3.54
C PHE A 68 13.81 2.79 3.63
N GLU A 69 13.77 3.96 4.27
CA GLU A 69 14.97 4.77 4.52
C GLU A 69 15.92 4.09 5.53
N GLN A 70 15.39 3.26 6.44
CA GLN A 70 16.15 2.61 7.49
C GLN A 70 15.66 1.17 7.71
N GLU A 71 16.58 0.28 8.06
CA GLU A 71 16.24 -1.13 8.38
C GLU A 71 15.27 -1.23 9.58
N ALA A 72 15.43 -0.37 10.59
CA ALA A 72 14.53 -0.33 11.74
C ALA A 72 13.07 -0.08 11.34
N HIS A 73 12.83 0.73 10.30
CA HIS A 73 11.50 1.00 9.77
C HIS A 73 10.89 -0.24 9.11
N PHE A 74 11.67 -0.95 8.30
CA PHE A 74 11.25 -2.21 7.70
C PHE A 74 10.88 -3.24 8.77
N GLN A 75 11.74 -3.43 9.77
CA GLN A 75 11.49 -4.35 10.89
C GLN A 75 10.26 -3.98 11.71
N ALA A 76 10.01 -2.68 11.93
CA ALA A 76 8.82 -2.21 12.63
C ALA A 76 7.54 -2.54 11.85
N ILE A 77 7.51 -2.24 10.55
CA ILE A 77 6.37 -2.54 9.66
C ILE A 77 6.07 -4.03 9.61
N LEU A 78 7.08 -4.89 9.52
CA LEU A 78 6.88 -6.35 9.57
C LEU A 78 6.27 -6.78 10.91
N LYS A 79 6.77 -6.28 12.04
CA LYS A 79 6.22 -6.60 13.38
C LYS A 79 4.77 -6.13 13.57
N MET A 80 4.35 -5.10 12.84
CA MET A 80 2.98 -4.61 12.85
C MET A 80 2.02 -5.46 12.02
N GLY A 81 2.48 -6.55 11.38
CA GLY A 81 1.65 -7.46 10.60
C GLY A 81 1.37 -6.98 9.18
N PHE A 82 2.28 -6.18 8.61
CA PHE A 82 2.11 -5.64 7.27
C PHE A 82 2.00 -6.73 6.20
N GLU A 83 2.78 -7.81 6.30
CA GLU A 83 2.78 -8.88 5.30
C GLU A 83 1.41 -9.56 5.25
N GLU A 84 0.86 -9.96 6.40
CA GLU A 84 -0.45 -10.59 6.49
C GLU A 84 -1.58 -9.64 6.04
N GLY A 85 -1.53 -8.39 6.50
CA GLY A 85 -2.52 -7.37 6.12
C GLY A 85 -2.49 -7.05 4.62
N PHE A 86 -1.29 -6.95 4.04
CA PHE A 86 -1.11 -6.69 2.61
C PHE A 86 -1.58 -7.87 1.76
N THR A 87 -1.23 -9.11 2.14
CA THR A 87 -1.72 -10.32 1.47
C THR A 87 -3.25 -10.41 1.53
N ALA A 88 -3.87 -10.15 2.68
CA ALA A 88 -5.32 -10.13 2.80
C ALA A 88 -5.96 -9.05 1.90
N GLY A 89 -5.32 -7.87 1.80
CA GLY A 89 -5.74 -6.82 0.87
C GLY A 89 -5.72 -7.25 -0.59
N LEU A 90 -4.71 -8.03 -1.01
CA LEU A 90 -4.64 -8.58 -2.37
C LEU A 90 -5.72 -9.65 -2.61
N SER A 91 -6.03 -10.50 -1.63
CA SER A 91 -7.15 -11.45 -1.74
C SER A 91 -8.51 -10.74 -1.87
N ASN A 92 -8.71 -9.64 -1.14
CA ASN A 92 -9.91 -8.82 -1.29
C ASN A 92 -9.96 -8.17 -2.69
N LEU A 93 -8.83 -7.79 -3.26
CA LEU A 93 -8.74 -7.24 -4.61
C LEU A 93 -9.18 -8.27 -5.67
N ASP A 94 -8.85 -9.55 -5.49
CA ASP A 94 -9.30 -10.62 -6.40
C ASP A 94 -10.84 -10.66 -6.50
N GLU A 95 -11.54 -10.54 -5.37
CA GLU A 95 -13.01 -10.51 -5.33
C GLU A 95 -13.58 -9.27 -6.05
N VAL A 96 -12.94 -8.10 -5.85
CA VAL A 96 -13.33 -6.86 -6.51
C VAL A 96 -13.11 -6.96 -8.02
N LEU A 97 -11.98 -7.49 -8.48
CA LEU A 97 -11.68 -7.63 -9.91
C LEU A 97 -12.58 -8.68 -10.59
N ALA A 98 -12.96 -9.74 -9.89
CA ALA A 98 -13.91 -10.74 -10.40
C ALA A 98 -15.32 -10.17 -10.62
N THR A 99 -15.69 -9.13 -9.86
CA THR A 99 -17.01 -8.47 -9.97
C THR A 99 -16.97 -7.15 -10.74
N ALA A 100 -15.77 -6.60 -10.97
CA ALA A 100 -15.57 -5.42 -11.79
C ALA A 100 -15.99 -5.73 -13.23
N ARG A 101 -16.97 -4.96 -13.74
CA ARG A 101 -17.33 -5.04 -15.16
C ARG A 101 -16.22 -4.38 -15.97
N VAL A 102 -15.56 -5.17 -16.80
CA VAL A 102 -14.65 -4.69 -17.86
C VAL A 102 -15.46 -4.22 -19.05
#